data_AF-A0A955M1Q9-F1
#
_entry.id   AF-A0A955M1Q9-F1
#
_cell.length_a   1.000
_cell.length_b   1.000
_cell.length_c   1.000
_cell.angle_alpha   90.00
_cell.angle_beta   90.00
_cell.angle_gamma   90.00
#
_symmetry.space_group_name_H-M   'P 1'
#
loop_
_entity.id
_entity.type
_entity.pdbx_description
1 polymer ?
#
loop_
_entity_poly.entity_id
_entity_poly.type
_entity_poly.pdbx_seq_one_letter_code
_entity_poly.pdbx_strand_id
1 'polypeptide(L)' 'MKTKTIYICQECGHNSVRWLGKCPSCSNWNTFVEETEQPPVKQKGHRPVYSDKPVML' A
#
# COMPACT_ATOMS: atom_id res chain seq x y z
N MET A 1 9.44 6.85 17.42
CA MET A 1 8.92 5.56 16.90
C MET A 1 9.89 5.09 15.82
N LYS A 2 10.39 3.85 15.88
CA LYS A 2 11.27 3.29 14.84
C LYS A 2 10.40 2.81 13.70
N THR A 3 10.49 3.44 12.54
CA THR A 3 9.80 3.01 11.33
C THR A 3 10.35 1.63 10.95
N LYS A 4 9.50 0.61 10.98
CA LYS A 4 9.86 -0.72 10.46
C LYS A 4 9.51 -0.74 8.99
N THR A 5 10.51 -1.03 8.18
CA THR A 5 10.36 -1.28 6.75
C THR A 5 10.16 -2.77 6.56
N ILE A 6 9.07 -3.15 5.88
CA ILE A 6 8.79 -4.53 5.49
C ILE A 6 8.63 -4.61 3.98
N TYR A 7 8.95 -5.75 3.40
CA TYR A 7 8.83 -6.01 1.98
C TYR A 7 7.71 -7.02 1.75
N ILE A 8 6.68 -6.63 1.00
CA ILE A 8 5.50 -7.44 0.73
C ILE A 8 5.50 -7.84 -0.75
N CYS A 9 5.36 -9.13 -1.04
CA CYS A 9 5.21 -9.66 -2.39
C CYS A 9 3.82 -9.31 -2.95
N GLN A 10 3.74 -8.57 -4.04
CA GLN A 10 2.47 -8.18 -4.66
C GLN A 10 1.73 -9.32 -5.36
N GLU A 11 2.41 -10.43 -5.65
CA GLU A 11 1.80 -11.59 -6.32
C GLU A 11 1.11 -12.57 -5.36
N CYS A 12 1.63 -12.71 -4.13
CA CYS A 12 1.11 -13.70 -3.17
C CYS A 12 0.90 -13.17 -1.75
N GLY A 13 1.30 -11.93 -1.46
CA GLY A 13 1.14 -11.31 -0.13
C GLY A 13 2.20 -11.71 0.91
N HIS A 14 3.24 -12.48 0.55
CA HIS A 14 4.29 -12.86 1.50
C HIS A 14 5.09 -11.64 1.98
N ASN A 15 5.30 -11.49 3.29
CA ASN A 15 6.10 -10.40 3.87
C ASN A 15 7.50 -10.86 4.31
N SER A 16 8.47 -9.96 4.24
CA SER A 16 9.86 -10.20 4.65
C SER A 16 10.52 -8.91 5.16
N VAL A 17 11.49 -9.02 6.07
CA VAL A 17 12.19 -7.85 6.67
C VAL A 17 13.34 -7.32 5.81
N ARG A 18 13.62 -7.97 4.68
CA ARG A 18 14.70 -7.62 3.75
C ARG A 18 14.30 -8.05 2.34
N TRP A 19 14.81 -7.34 1.34
CA TRP A 19 14.59 -7.70 -0.05
C TRP A 19 15.28 -9.03 -0.39
N LEU A 20 14.50 -10.02 -0.82
CA LEU A 20 15.01 -11.36 -1.18
C LEU A 20 15.25 -11.55 -2.69
N GLY A 21 14.74 -10.64 -3.53
CA GLY A 21 14.80 -10.77 -5.01
C GLY A 21 13.77 -11.76 -5.55
N LYS A 22 13.80 -13.00 -5.05
CA LYS A 22 12.84 -14.07 -5.36
C LYS A 22 11.91 -14.33 -4.17
N CYS A 23 10.61 -14.40 -4.41
CA CYS A 23 9.63 -14.75 -3.40
C CYS A 23 9.72 -16.25 -3.04
N PRO A 24 9.85 -16.64 -1.75
CA PRO A 24 9.89 -18.05 -1.35
C PRO A 24 8.52 -18.74 -1.42
N SER A 25 7.42 -17.97 -1.48
CA SER A 25 6.05 -18.50 -1.54
C SER A 25 5.62 -18.78 -2.98
N CYS A 26 5.73 -17.80 -3.89
CA CYS A 26 5.29 -17.93 -5.28
C CYS A 26 6.41 -18.11 -6.30
N SER A 27 7.69 -18.11 -5.88
CA SER A 27 8.86 -18.22 -6.76
C SER A 27 9.03 -17.10 -7.81
N ASN A 28 8.23 -16.04 -7.75
CA ASN A 28 8.35 -14.89 -8.65
C ASN A 28 9.50 -13.97 -8.25
N TRP A 29 10.03 -13.25 -9.24
CA TRP A 29 11.14 -12.32 -9.09
C TRP A 29 10.67 -10.88 -9.16
N ASN A 30 11.31 -9.97 -8.41
CA ASN A 30 11.04 -8.52 -8.44
C ASN A 30 9.59 -8.14 -8.08
N THR A 31 8.92 -8.98 -7.30
CA THR A 31 7.53 -8.76 -6.86
C THR A 31 7.42 -8.11 -5.49
N PHE A 32 8.53 -7.97 -4.76
CA PHE A 32 8.53 -7.38 -3.43
C PHE A 32 8.44 -5.86 -3.53
N VAL A 33 7.54 -5.26 -2.77
CA VAL A 33 7.38 -3.82 -2.61
C VAL A 33 7.59 -3.43 -1.17
N GLU A 34 8.25 -2.30 -0.96
CA GLU A 34 8.54 -1.76 0.35
C GLU A 34 7.29 -1.09 0.95
N GLU A 35 6.80 -1.62 2.07
CA GLU A 35 5.73 -1.04 2.87
C GLU A 35 6.35 -0.54 4.18
N THR A 36 6.16 0.75 4.49
CA THR A 36 6.46 1.26 5.82
C THR A 36 5.23 1.08 6.69
N GLU A 37 5.40 0.50 7.88
CA GLU A 37 4.36 0.53 8.92
C GLU A 37 4.19 1.99 9.39
N GLN A 38 3.59 2.85 8.56
CA GLN A 38 3.06 4.10 9.03
C GLN A 38 1.85 3.74 9.91
N PRO A 39 1.70 4.34 11.10
CA PRO A 39 0.47 4.19 11.86
C PRO A 39 -0.68 4.50 10.91
N PRO A 40 -1.78 3.72 10.91
CA PRO A 40 -2.85 3.85 9.92
C PRO A 40 -3.21 5.33 9.84
N VAL A 41 -2.85 5.96 8.72
CA VAL A 41 -3.15 7.36 8.51
C VAL A 41 -4.66 7.37 8.47
N LYS A 42 -5.29 7.80 9.57
CA LYS A 42 -6.72 8.07 9.61
C LYS A 42 -6.95 8.98 8.42
N GLN A 43 -7.52 8.44 7.34
CA GLN A 43 -7.85 9.23 6.16
C GLN A 43 -8.81 10.30 6.64
N LYS A 44 -8.28 11.49 6.91
CA LYS A 44 -9.06 12.64 7.33
C LYS A 44 -9.88 13.06 6.12
N GLY A 45 -11.14 12.63 6.11
CA GLY A 45 -12.25 13.18 5.34
C GLY A 45 -11.92 13.64 3.92
N HIS A 46 -12.10 12.75 2.94
CA HIS A 46 -12.51 13.23 1.63
C HIS A 46 -13.95 13.75 1.75
N ARG A 47 -14.10 15.06 1.97
CA ARG A 47 -15.36 15.74 1.69
C ARG A 47 -15.67 15.44 0.21
N PRO A 48 -16.82 14.85 -0.16
CA PRO A 48 -17.24 14.91 -1.54
C PRO A 48 -17.52 16.40 -1.82
N VAL A 49 -16.60 17.05 -2.53
CA VAL A 49 -16.89 18.32 -3.20
C VAL A 49 -17.72 17.95 -4.43
N TYR A 50 -18.96 17.50 -4.22
CA TYR A 50 -19.95 17.58 -5.26
C TYR A 50 -20.41 19.02 -5.27
N SER A 51 -19.63 19.83 -5.97
CA SER A 51 -19.93 21.22 -6.29
C SER A 51 -21.35 21.29 -6.83
N ASP A 52 -22.16 22.11 -6.18
CA ASP A 52 -23.52 22.46 -6.60
C ASP A 52 -23.49 22.89 -8.07
N LYS A 53 -23.88 21.98 -8.97
CA LYS A 53 -24.20 22.31 -10.35
C LYS A 53 -25.73 22.21 -10.47
N PRO A 54 -26.47 23.33 -10.53
CA PRO A 54 -27.86 23.27 -10.95
C PRO A 54 -27.88 22.72 -12.37
N VAL A 55 -28.62 21.63 -12.56
CA VAL A 55 -29.05 21.19 -13.90
C VAL A 55 -29.81 22.36 -14.51
N MET A 56 -29.24 22.99 -15.53
CA MET A 56 -29.97 23.90 -16.40
C MET A 56 -30.99 23.03 -17.17
N LEU A 57 -32.27 23.35 -17.00
CA LEU A 57 -33.39 22.80 -17.77
C LEU A 57 -33.42 23.44 -19.16
#